data_AF-A0A6A0A3X5-F1
#
_entry.id   AF-A0A6A0A3X5-F1
#
_cell.length_a   1.000
_cell.length_b   1.000
_cell.length_c   1.000
_cell.angle_alpha   90.00
_cell.angle_beta   90.00
_cell.angle_gamma   90.00
#
_symmetry.space_group_name_H-M   'P 1'
#
loop_
_entity.id
_entity.type
_entity.pdbx_description
1 polymer ?
#
loop_
_entity_poly.entity_id
_entity_poly.type
_entity_poly.pdbx_seq_one_letter_code
_entity_poly.pdbx_strand_id
1 'polypeptide(L)'
;MCDLTGVMRSAAARHVSNDFRLNRLYTEEVDLLLKHHQVLLKALYSRYRLKPVGGGLRSKQVRLEGWLQLCNDAHLVDSGFTLQDAALCFLWSRMYVLDEVKDYQRYSSVTFVDFLEALARVADMK
;
A
#
# COMPACT_ATOMS: atom_id res chain seq x y z
N MET A 1 -46.00 16.07 -1.90
CA MET A 1 -45.04 16.98 -1.25
C MET A 1 -43.68 16.33 -1.40
N CYS A 2 -42.78 17.00 -2.10
CA CYS A 2 -41.76 16.42 -2.98
C CYS A 2 -40.61 15.63 -2.32
N ASP A 3 -40.17 14.61 -3.06
CA ASP A 3 -38.86 13.95 -2.99
C ASP A 3 -37.70 14.93 -2.84
N LEU A 4 -36.81 14.72 -1.86
CA LEU A 4 -35.63 15.56 -1.65
C LEU A 4 -34.34 14.82 -1.27
N THR A 5 -34.21 13.52 -1.53
CA THR A 5 -32.89 12.86 -1.41
C THR A 5 -32.49 12.05 -2.65
N GLY A 6 -32.93 12.49 -3.81
CA GLY A 6 -32.34 12.16 -5.11
C GLY A 6 -31.00 12.89 -5.30
N VAL A 7 -29.99 12.54 -4.51
CA VAL A 7 -28.60 12.87 -4.88
C VAL A 7 -28.06 11.65 -5.61
N MET A 8 -28.16 11.71 -6.93
CA MET A 8 -27.37 10.91 -7.86
C MET A 8 -25.89 11.14 -7.53
N ARG A 9 -25.32 10.29 -6.67
CA ARG A 9 -23.90 10.31 -6.34
C ARG A 9 -23.16 9.76 -7.55
N SER A 10 -22.40 10.63 -8.21
CA SER A 10 -21.47 10.28 -9.28
C SER A 10 -20.70 8.98 -8.95
N ALA A 11 -20.60 8.09 -9.93
CA ALA A 11 -19.98 6.76 -9.84
C ALA A 11 -18.45 6.77 -9.62
N ALA A 12 -17.85 7.94 -9.39
CA ALA A 12 -16.52 8.04 -8.78
C ALA A 12 -16.69 7.75 -7.27
N ALA A 13 -16.85 6.47 -6.96
CA ALA A 13 -17.08 5.94 -5.63
C ALA A 13 -16.23 6.68 -4.59
N ARG A 14 -16.92 7.23 -3.59
CA ARG A 14 -16.35 7.79 -2.37
C ARG A 14 -15.51 6.69 -1.73
N HIS A 15 -14.22 6.63 -2.06
CA HIS A 15 -13.28 5.69 -1.47
C HIS A 15 -13.19 6.06 0.01
N VAL A 16 -14.04 5.47 0.85
CA VAL A 16 -13.86 5.57 2.29
C VAL A 16 -12.52 4.88 2.53
N SER A 17 -11.52 5.69 2.87
CA SER A 17 -10.10 5.30 2.85
C SER A 17 -9.84 3.99 3.63
N ASN A 18 -10.72 3.67 4.59
CA ASN A 18 -10.61 2.52 5.48
C ASN A 18 -11.54 1.35 5.16
N ASP A 19 -12.37 1.36 4.12
CA ASP A 19 -13.28 0.23 3.83
C ASP A 19 -12.51 -1.09 3.64
N PHE A 20 -11.41 -1.04 2.89
CA PHE A 20 -10.52 -2.19 2.73
C PHE A 20 -9.97 -2.66 4.09
N ARG A 21 -9.53 -1.72 4.94
CA ARG A 21 -8.95 -2.04 6.24
C ARG A 21 -9.96 -2.74 7.14
N LEU A 22 -11.17 -2.19 7.23
CA LEU A 22 -12.21 -2.69 8.12
C LEU A 22 -12.82 -4.01 7.64
N ASN A 23 -13.01 -4.16 6.32
CA ASN A 23 -13.79 -5.27 5.78
C ASN A 23 -12.93 -6.43 5.22
N ARG A 24 -11.63 -6.19 4.96
CA ARG A 24 -10.74 -7.17 4.31
C ARG A 24 -9.45 -7.44 5.09
N LEU A 25 -8.84 -6.40 5.70
CA LEU A 25 -7.51 -6.52 6.32
C LEU A 25 -7.55 -6.84 7.82
N TYR A 26 -8.37 -6.14 8.60
CA TYR A 26 -8.38 -6.22 10.06
C TYR A 26 -9.25 -7.38 10.56
N THR A 27 -8.87 -8.59 10.16
CA THR A 27 -9.44 -9.84 10.65
C THR A 27 -8.38 -10.62 11.43
N GLU A 28 -8.81 -11.45 12.37
CA GLU A 28 -7.91 -12.30 13.15
C GLU A 28 -7.12 -13.27 12.24
N GLU A 29 -7.79 -13.84 11.24
CA GLU A 29 -7.17 -14.74 10.27
C GLU A 29 -5.97 -14.08 9.55
N VAL A 30 -6.15 -12.85 9.06
CA VAL A 30 -5.09 -12.11 8.37
C VAL A 30 -3.97 -11.74 9.34
N ASP A 31 -4.28 -11.34 10.58
CA ASP A 31 -3.26 -11.06 11.59
C ASP A 31 -2.40 -12.30 11.91
N LEU A 32 -3.02 -13.46 12.10
CA LEU A 32 -2.32 -14.73 12.33
C LEU A 32 -1.42 -15.11 11.15
N LEU A 33 -1.92 -14.98 9.92
CA LEU A 33 -1.15 -15.26 8.71
C LEU A 33 0.07 -14.33 8.57
N LEU A 34 -0.13 -13.02 8.76
CA LEU A 34 0.96 -12.04 8.68
C LEU A 34 1.99 -12.24 9.79
N LYS A 35 1.57 -12.60 11.01
CA LYS A 35 2.47 -12.95 12.12
C LYS A 35 3.26 -14.21 11.82
N HIS A 36 2.63 -15.25 11.27
CA HIS A 36 3.29 -16.49 10.89
C HIS A 36 4.43 -16.24 9.90
N HIS A 37 4.23 -15.36 8.91
CA HIS A 37 5.24 -15.02 7.90
C HIS A 37 6.10 -13.79 8.23
N GLN A 38 6.01 -13.24 9.45
CA GLN A 38 6.58 -11.93 9.77
C GLN A 38 8.09 -11.83 9.52
N VAL A 39 8.85 -12.90 9.74
CA VAL A 39 10.31 -12.93 9.53
C VAL A 39 10.64 -12.70 8.04
N LEU A 40 9.98 -13.44 7.14
CA LEU A 40 10.14 -13.29 5.71
C LEU A 40 9.69 -11.91 5.24
N LEU A 41 8.52 -11.45 5.71
CA LEU A 41 7.96 -10.15 5.35
C LEU A 41 8.89 -9.00 5.76
N LYS A 42 9.51 -9.07 6.94
CA LYS A 42 10.53 -8.10 7.38
C LYS A 42 11.80 -8.17 6.53
N ALA A 43 12.22 -9.36 6.11
CA ALA A 43 13.38 -9.53 5.25
C ALA A 43 13.14 -8.89 3.87
N LEU A 44 11.97 -9.15 3.27
CA LEU A 44 11.54 -8.50 2.02
C LEU A 44 11.50 -6.99 2.17
N TYR A 45 10.79 -6.48 3.19
CA TYR A 45 10.75 -5.05 3.48
C TYR A 45 12.16 -4.45 3.60
N SER A 46 13.07 -5.13 4.29
CA SER A 46 14.45 -4.67 4.46
C SER A 46 15.25 -4.63 3.16
N ARG A 47 15.11 -5.67 2.33
CA ARG A 47 15.81 -5.80 1.04
C ARG A 47 15.47 -4.64 0.10
N TYR A 48 14.19 -4.31 -0.02
CA TYR A 48 13.69 -3.30 -0.97
C TYR A 48 13.66 -1.86 -0.45
N ARG A 49 14.21 -1.60 0.74
CA ARG A 49 14.67 -0.25 1.08
C ARG A 49 15.93 0.04 0.27
N LEU A 50 15.74 0.45 -0.99
CA LEU A 50 16.85 0.69 -1.91
C LEU A 50 17.74 1.85 -1.41
N LYS A 51 19.02 1.84 -1.83
CA LYS A 51 19.90 2.99 -1.59
C LYS A 51 19.47 4.15 -2.48
N PRO A 52 19.54 5.41 -2.00
CA PRO A 52 19.27 6.57 -2.85
C PRO A 52 20.22 6.64 -4.05
N VAL A 53 19.69 7.14 -5.16
CA VAL A 53 20.51 7.52 -6.33
C VAL A 53 21.44 8.65 -5.89
N GLY A 54 22.75 8.49 -6.12
CA GLY A 54 23.78 9.43 -5.63
C GLY A 54 24.46 9.04 -4.31
N GLY A 55 24.09 7.89 -3.72
CA GLY A 55 24.70 7.40 -2.48
C GLY A 55 24.02 7.93 -1.21
N GLY A 56 24.62 7.63 -0.05
CA GLY A 56 24.08 7.98 1.26
C GLY A 56 23.40 6.82 2.00
N LEU A 57 22.77 7.16 3.13
CA LEU A 57 22.15 6.17 4.01
C LEU A 57 20.86 5.61 3.39
N ARG A 58 20.67 4.30 3.57
CA ARG A 58 19.45 3.61 3.19
C ARG A 58 18.27 4.19 3.98
N SER A 59 17.17 4.49 3.29
CA SER A 59 15.93 4.91 3.96
C SER A 59 15.47 3.85 4.98
N LYS A 60 14.84 4.30 6.07
CA LYS A 60 14.16 3.40 7.02
C LYS A 60 12.83 2.88 6.47
N GLN A 61 12.32 3.50 5.41
CA GLN A 61 11.06 3.17 4.76
C GLN A 61 11.26 2.75 3.30
N VAL A 62 10.33 1.96 2.76
CA VAL A 62 10.33 1.58 1.34
C VAL A 62 9.69 2.71 0.54
N ARG A 63 10.34 3.12 -0.54
CA ARG A 63 9.78 4.08 -1.50
C ARG A 63 9.12 3.34 -2.67
N LEU A 64 8.38 4.07 -3.49
CA LEU A 64 7.66 3.50 -4.63
C LEU A 64 8.58 2.68 -5.55
N GLU A 65 9.80 3.13 -5.79
CA GLU A 65 10.77 2.42 -6.65
C GLU A 65 11.11 1.04 -6.09
N GLY A 66 11.35 0.95 -4.77
CA GLY A 66 11.63 -0.31 -4.09
C GLY A 66 10.43 -1.26 -4.09
N TRP A 67 9.22 -0.70 -3.93
CA TRP A 67 7.98 -1.47 -4.01
C TRP A 67 7.74 -2.04 -5.42
N LEU A 68 7.86 -1.22 -6.46
CA LEU A 68 7.68 -1.68 -7.84
C LEU A 68 8.75 -2.69 -8.23
N GLN A 69 9.99 -2.52 -7.76
CA GLN A 69 11.03 -3.52 -7.96
C GLN A 69 10.67 -4.86 -7.28
N LEU A 70 10.14 -4.84 -6.06
CA LEU A 70 9.65 -6.06 -5.39
C LEU A 70 8.57 -6.75 -6.23
N CYS A 71 7.59 -6.01 -6.73
CA CYS A 71 6.48 -6.60 -7.51
C CYS A 71 6.98 -7.22 -8.82
N ASN A 72 7.96 -6.59 -9.48
CA ASN A 72 8.58 -7.14 -10.67
C ASN A 72 9.44 -8.38 -10.36
N ASP A 73 10.34 -8.30 -9.38
CA ASP A 73 11.24 -9.39 -9.00
C ASP A 73 10.47 -10.63 -8.49
N ALA A 74 9.29 -10.43 -7.90
CA ALA A 74 8.39 -11.51 -7.46
C ALA A 74 7.44 -12.00 -8.56
N HIS A 75 7.54 -11.49 -9.79
CA HIS A 75 6.65 -11.79 -10.91
C HIS A 75 5.16 -11.59 -10.57
N LEU A 76 4.87 -10.58 -9.72
CA LEU A 76 3.50 -10.19 -9.41
C LEU A 76 2.89 -9.34 -10.53
N VAL A 77 3.70 -8.69 -11.34
CA VAL A 77 3.20 -7.90 -12.47
C VAL A 77 2.98 -8.79 -13.69
N ASP A 78 1.74 -8.80 -14.20
CA ASP A 78 1.32 -9.54 -15.39
C ASP A 78 0.16 -8.80 -16.11
N SER A 79 -0.52 -9.47 -17.05
CA SER A 79 -1.66 -8.88 -17.77
C SER A 79 -2.90 -8.61 -16.91
N GLY A 80 -3.04 -9.29 -15.77
CA GLY A 80 -4.15 -9.14 -14.83
C GLY A 80 -3.84 -8.20 -13.66
N PHE A 81 -2.56 -7.99 -13.35
CA PHE A 81 -2.10 -7.05 -12.33
C PHE A 81 -0.93 -6.22 -12.88
N THR A 82 -1.21 -4.95 -13.21
CA THR A 82 -0.25 -4.08 -13.90
C THR A 82 0.67 -3.34 -12.93
N LEU A 83 1.71 -2.68 -13.47
CA LEU A 83 2.52 -1.73 -12.69
C LEU A 83 1.71 -0.59 -12.09
N GLN A 84 0.62 -0.19 -12.77
CA GLN A 84 -0.27 0.84 -12.27
C GLN A 84 -1.05 0.33 -11.04
N ASP A 85 -1.53 -0.91 -11.07
CA ASP A 85 -2.22 -1.54 -9.93
C ASP A 85 -1.27 -1.69 -8.74
N ALA A 86 -0.01 -2.07 -8.99
CA ALA A 86 1.04 -2.07 -7.97
C ALA A 86 1.23 -0.68 -7.36
N ALA A 87 1.31 0.38 -8.17
CA ALA A 87 1.44 1.75 -7.69
C ALA A 87 0.21 2.21 -6.89
N LEU A 88 -0.99 1.80 -7.29
CA LEU A 88 -2.23 2.08 -6.54
C LEU A 88 -2.26 1.36 -5.20
N CYS A 89 -1.85 0.08 -5.13
CA CYS A 89 -1.72 -0.65 -3.86
C CYS A 89 -0.78 0.07 -2.89
N PHE A 90 0.37 0.54 -3.38
CA PHE A 90 1.28 1.37 -2.60
C PHE A 90 0.61 2.66 -2.13
N LEU A 91 -0.01 3.41 -3.06
CA LEU A 91 -0.63 4.69 -2.78
C LEU A 91 -1.72 4.60 -1.70
N TRP A 92 -2.60 3.60 -1.80
CA TRP A 92 -3.72 3.38 -0.89
C TRP A 92 -3.31 2.80 0.46
N SER A 93 -2.18 2.11 0.52
CA SER A 93 -1.65 1.56 1.78
C SER A 93 -1.11 2.62 2.73
N ARG A 94 -0.66 3.77 2.22
CA ARG A 94 -0.03 4.82 3.01
C ARG A 94 -1.00 5.41 4.03
N MET A 95 -0.61 5.44 5.29
CA MET A 95 -1.28 6.25 6.31
C MET A 95 -0.97 7.75 6.13
N TYR A 96 -2.01 8.60 6.25
CA TYR A 96 -1.90 10.05 6.06
C TYR A 96 -0.92 10.70 7.06
N VAL A 97 -0.19 11.71 6.57
CA VAL A 97 0.61 12.62 7.38
C VAL A 97 -0.08 13.99 7.38
N LEU A 98 -0.06 14.70 8.50
CA LEU A 98 -0.74 16.00 8.64
C LEU A 98 -0.18 17.06 7.70
N ASP A 99 1.14 17.03 7.43
CA ASP A 99 1.84 17.98 6.57
C ASP A 99 2.71 17.22 5.55
N GLU A 100 2.21 17.14 4.31
CA GLU A 100 2.86 16.43 3.21
C GLU A 100 4.13 17.13 2.71
N VAL A 101 4.23 18.45 2.92
CA VAL A 101 5.36 19.26 2.43
C VAL A 101 6.54 19.14 3.39
N LYS A 102 6.29 19.33 4.68
CA LYS A 102 7.32 19.22 5.71
C LYS A 102 7.87 17.81 5.85
N ASP A 103 6.98 16.81 5.80
CA ASP A 103 7.33 15.40 5.98
C ASP A 103 7.31 14.63 4.65
N TYR A 104 7.74 15.27 3.56
CA TYR A 104 7.69 14.68 2.20
C TYR A 104 8.31 13.28 2.10
N GLN A 105 9.39 13.02 2.84
CA GLN A 105 10.04 11.71 2.87
C GLN A 105 9.14 10.62 3.45
N ARG A 106 8.42 10.93 4.53
CA ARG A 106 7.46 10.02 5.15
C ARG A 106 6.21 9.90 4.28
N TYR A 107 5.77 11.01 3.69
CA TYR A 107 4.64 11.03 2.76
C TYR A 107 4.90 10.13 1.55
N SER A 108 6.08 10.20 0.93
CA SER A 108 6.44 9.46 -0.29
C SER A 108 6.92 8.01 -0.05
N SER A 109 6.77 7.48 1.17
CA SER A 109 7.25 6.15 1.53
C SER A 109 6.27 5.38 2.42
N VAL A 110 6.50 4.07 2.57
CA VAL A 110 5.68 3.16 3.36
C VAL A 110 6.47 2.61 4.55
N THR A 111 5.87 2.67 5.74
CA THR A 111 6.34 1.93 6.92
C THR A 111 6.19 0.42 6.70
N PHE A 112 6.65 -0.40 7.66
CA PHE A 112 6.42 -1.84 7.59
C PHE A 112 4.91 -2.17 7.63
N VAL A 113 4.12 -1.43 8.39
CA VAL A 113 2.66 -1.65 8.49
C VAL A 113 1.98 -1.32 7.17
N ASP A 114 2.30 -0.16 6.60
CA ASP A 114 1.81 0.23 5.27
C ASP A 114 2.22 -0.82 4.21
N PHE A 115 3.45 -1.35 4.27
CA PHE A 115 3.91 -2.41 3.37
C PHE A 115 3.11 -3.70 3.49
N LEU A 116 2.72 -4.12 4.71
CA LEU A 116 1.85 -5.29 4.90
C LEU A 116 0.48 -5.06 4.27
N GLU A 117 -0.09 -3.87 4.43
CA GLU A 117 -1.35 -3.51 3.79
C GLU A 117 -1.21 -3.49 2.26
N ALA A 118 -0.12 -2.94 1.72
CA ALA A 118 0.13 -2.96 0.28
C ALA A 118 0.13 -4.38 -0.27
N LEU A 119 0.81 -5.32 0.41
CA LEU A 119 0.81 -6.74 0.04
C LEU A 119 -0.58 -7.37 0.12
N ALA A 120 -1.35 -7.05 1.17
CA ALA A 120 -2.71 -7.55 1.29
C ALA A 120 -3.61 -7.04 0.15
N ARG A 121 -3.42 -5.80 -0.30
CA ARG A 121 -4.14 -5.24 -1.47
C ARG A 121 -3.74 -5.94 -2.77
N VAL A 122 -2.47 -6.32 -2.94
CA VAL A 122 -2.05 -7.14 -4.08
C VAL A 122 -2.74 -8.50 -4.04
N ALA A 123 -2.76 -9.16 -2.88
CA ALA A 123 -3.44 -10.45 -2.69
C ALA A 123 -4.95 -10.36 -2.92
N ASP A 124 -5.57 -9.21 -2.65
CA ASP A 124 -7.00 -8.96 -2.87
C ASP A 124 -7.38 -8.83 -4.35
N MET A 125 -6.44 -8.32 -5.16
CA MET A 125 -6.62 -8.08 -6.59
C MET A 125 -6.25 -9.29 -7.47
N LYS A 126 -5.51 -10.25 -6.92
CA LYS A 126 -4.99 -11.43 -7.61
C LYS A 126 -5.85 -12.67 -7.42
#